data_AF-A0A8C1FTZ5-F1
#
_entry.id   AF-A0A8C1FTZ5-F1
#
_cell.length_a   1.000
_cell.length_b   1.000
_cell.length_c   1.000
_cell.angle_alpha   90.00
_cell.angle_beta   90.00
_cell.angle_gamma   90.00
#
_symmetry.space_group_name_H-M   'P 1'
#
loop_
_entity.id
_entity.type
_entity.pdbx_description
1 polymer ?
#
loop_
_entity_poly.entity_id
_entity_poly.type
_entity_poly.pdbx_seq_one_letter_code
_entity_poly.pdbx_strand_id
1 'polypeptide(L)'
;MAETKHLAFSIIQFLHDQLSSGSLSSDAQESLEVAIQCLETAFGVSVEDQSLAVSQSLPEIFASAIKQVKATPQVKTNSSSGSPSEEQLAEAERLKTDGNDQMKVENFSAAVEFYSKAIQLNPQNAVYYCNRAAAYSKLGNYAGAVQDCERAIGIDPNYSKAYGRMGLALASLNKYSEAVSYYKKALELDPDNDTYKANLQIAEQKMKEGQPSPVGGLGGVDLAGLLSNPGFMNMASNLMNNPQVQQMMSGMMSGAYAGSAGAGANDLSSLIQAGQQFAQQMQQQNPELIEQLRSQIRSRPPSSAGNDEH
;
A
#
# COMPACT_ATOMS: atom_id res chain seq x y z
N MET A 1 30.33 23.09 0.53
CA MET A 1 29.32 24.18 0.41
C MET A 1 29.42 24.90 -0.93
N ALA A 2 30.61 25.35 -1.37
CA ALA A 2 30.76 26.04 -2.66
C ALA A 2 30.33 25.18 -3.87
N GLU A 3 30.79 23.94 -3.98
CA GLU A 3 30.40 23.03 -5.08
C GLU A 3 28.90 22.74 -5.13
N THR A 4 28.27 22.57 -3.96
CA THR A 4 26.82 22.38 -3.82
C THR A 4 26.04 23.58 -4.34
N LYS A 5 26.55 24.81 -4.13
CA LYS A 5 25.92 26.03 -4.65
C LYS A 5 26.04 26.16 -6.16
N HIS A 6 27.16 25.76 -6.76
CA HIS A 6 27.32 25.75 -8.23
C HIS A 6 26.38 24.73 -8.90
N LEU A 7 26.22 23.55 -8.27
CA LEU A 7 25.27 22.55 -8.75
C LEU A 7 23.83 23.05 -8.64
N ALA A 8 23.44 23.62 -7.49
CA ALA A 8 22.11 24.20 -7.29
C ALA A 8 21.83 25.32 -8.31
N PHE A 9 22.80 26.23 -8.52
CA PHE A 9 22.72 27.29 -9.53
C PHE A 9 22.49 26.72 -10.94
N SER A 10 23.25 25.69 -11.32
CA SER A 10 23.12 25.04 -12.65
C SER A 10 21.75 24.39 -12.86
N ILE A 11 21.16 23.83 -11.80
CA ILE A 11 19.81 23.25 -11.83
C ILE A 11 18.77 24.38 -11.97
N ILE A 12 18.86 25.43 -11.13
CA ILE A 12 17.95 26.57 -11.16
C ILE A 12 17.95 27.24 -12.55
N GLN A 13 19.14 27.44 -13.14
CA GLN A 13 19.29 28.01 -14.48
C GLN A 13 18.61 27.14 -15.55
N PHE A 14 18.79 25.81 -15.49
CA PHE A 14 18.12 24.88 -16.39
C PHE A 14 16.59 24.96 -16.27
N LEU A 15 16.04 25.05 -15.06
CA LEU A 15 14.60 25.13 -14.84
C LEU A 15 14.04 26.48 -15.37
N HIS A 16 14.76 27.58 -15.22
CA HIS A 16 14.41 28.87 -15.84
C HIS A 16 14.42 28.81 -17.38
N ASP A 17 15.39 28.12 -17.98
CA ASP A 17 15.43 27.91 -19.43
C ASP A 17 14.20 27.09 -19.89
N GLN A 18 13.76 26.09 -19.11
CA GLN A 18 12.55 25.32 -19.41
C GLN A 18 11.29 26.19 -19.34
N LEU A 19 11.16 27.07 -18.33
CA LEU A 19 10.05 28.04 -18.26
C LEU A 19 10.02 28.97 -19.48
N SER A 20 11.19 29.45 -19.90
CA SER A 20 11.33 30.37 -21.02
C SER A 20 11.10 29.71 -22.39
N SER A 21 11.22 28.38 -22.47
CA SER A 21 11.05 27.62 -23.72
C SER A 21 9.61 27.54 -24.24
N GLY A 22 8.60 27.85 -23.41
CA GLY A 22 7.18 27.85 -23.78
C GLY A 22 6.58 26.46 -24.09
N SER A 23 7.29 25.38 -23.74
CA SER A 23 6.87 23.99 -24.03
C SER A 23 5.99 23.35 -22.95
N LEU A 24 5.83 24.02 -21.81
CA LEU A 24 5.11 23.53 -20.63
C LEU A 24 3.68 24.07 -20.57
N SER A 25 2.76 23.31 -19.97
CA SER A 25 1.41 23.80 -19.65
C SER A 25 1.45 24.83 -18.52
N SER A 26 0.40 25.64 -18.38
CA SER A 26 0.28 26.65 -17.31
C SER A 26 0.51 26.04 -15.92
N ASP A 27 -0.17 24.94 -15.61
CA ASP A 27 -0.02 24.25 -14.31
C ASP A 27 1.42 23.75 -14.06
N ALA A 28 2.11 23.33 -15.12
CA ALA A 28 3.49 22.87 -15.03
C ALA A 28 4.46 24.04 -14.87
N GLN A 29 4.17 25.20 -15.46
CA GLN A 29 4.95 26.42 -15.26
C GLN A 29 4.85 26.90 -13.81
N GLU A 30 3.64 26.99 -13.25
CA GLU A 30 3.43 27.36 -11.86
C GLU A 30 4.15 26.41 -10.89
N SER A 31 4.06 25.11 -11.14
CA SER A 31 4.75 24.09 -10.33
C SER A 31 6.27 24.24 -10.40
N LEU A 32 6.79 24.59 -11.57
CA LEU A 32 8.22 24.75 -11.80
C LEU A 32 8.76 26.04 -11.17
N GLU A 33 7.99 27.13 -11.20
CA GLU A 33 8.32 28.38 -10.50
C GLU A 33 8.44 28.18 -8.98
N VAL A 34 7.51 27.42 -8.38
CA VAL A 34 7.58 27.08 -6.96
C VAL A 34 8.84 26.25 -6.65
N ALA A 35 9.16 25.27 -7.50
CA ALA A 35 10.35 24.45 -7.32
C ALA A 35 11.64 25.28 -7.37
N ILE A 36 11.72 26.24 -8.28
CA ILE A 36 12.85 27.18 -8.38
C ILE A 36 13.00 27.97 -7.08
N GLN A 37 11.93 28.62 -6.59
CA GLN A 37 11.97 29.40 -5.35
C GLN A 37 12.39 28.57 -4.13
N CYS A 38 11.92 27.32 -4.06
CA CYS A 38 12.35 26.40 -3.00
C CYS A 38 13.85 26.09 -3.06
N LEU A 39 14.40 25.88 -4.26
CA LEU A 39 15.83 25.62 -4.45
C LEU A 39 16.67 26.87 -4.13
N GLU A 40 16.25 28.04 -4.60
CA GLU A 40 16.94 29.30 -4.29
C GLU A 40 17.02 29.53 -2.78
N THR A 41 15.90 29.33 -2.08
CA THR A 41 15.81 29.48 -0.62
C THR A 41 16.66 28.44 0.12
N ALA A 42 16.59 27.17 -0.30
CA ALA A 42 17.27 26.07 0.38
C ALA A 42 18.80 26.18 0.27
N PHE A 43 19.31 26.67 -0.86
CA PHE A 43 20.75 26.74 -1.13
C PHE A 43 21.34 28.14 -0.98
N GLY A 44 20.51 29.17 -0.81
CA GLY A 44 20.93 30.57 -0.73
C GLY A 44 21.70 30.97 -1.98
N VAL A 45 21.04 30.77 -3.13
CA VAL A 45 21.54 30.97 -4.49
C VAL A 45 20.42 31.62 -5.30
N SER A 46 20.74 32.57 -6.17
CA SER A 46 19.81 33.17 -7.12
C SER A 46 20.37 33.08 -8.54
N VAL A 47 19.50 33.14 -9.56
CA VAL A 47 19.90 33.22 -10.98
C VAL A 47 20.81 34.42 -11.30
N GLU A 48 20.80 35.45 -10.44
CA GLU A 48 21.63 36.65 -10.55
C GLU A 48 23.09 36.43 -10.11
N ASP A 49 23.38 35.32 -9.41
CA ASP A 49 24.71 34.98 -8.89
C ASP A 49 25.65 34.47 -9.99
N GLN A 50 26.01 35.32 -10.96
CA GLN A 50 26.86 34.96 -12.11
C GLN A 50 28.24 34.41 -11.71
N SER A 51 28.70 34.65 -10.48
CA SER A 51 29.92 34.04 -9.94
C SER A 51 29.84 32.52 -9.77
N LEU A 52 28.63 31.95 -9.70
CA LEU A 52 28.35 30.52 -9.63
C LEU A 52 28.15 29.87 -11.00
N ALA A 53 28.15 30.67 -12.07
CA ALA A 53 27.97 30.19 -13.43
C ALA A 53 29.14 29.29 -13.84
N VAL A 54 28.80 28.15 -14.43
CA VAL A 54 29.76 27.18 -14.95
C VAL A 54 29.86 27.31 -16.47
N SER A 55 30.99 26.90 -17.03
CA SER A 55 31.31 27.04 -18.45
C SER A 55 30.52 26.13 -19.38
N GLN A 56 29.84 25.11 -18.85
CA GLN A 56 29.00 24.19 -19.59
C GLN A 56 27.62 24.12 -18.95
N SER A 57 26.57 24.13 -19.76
CA SER A 57 25.19 23.98 -19.25
C SER A 57 24.95 22.56 -18.71
N LEU A 58 23.98 22.42 -17.82
CA LEU A 58 23.62 21.11 -17.25
C LEU A 58 23.27 20.06 -18.33
N PRO A 59 22.51 20.39 -19.40
CA PRO A 59 22.29 19.45 -20.51
C PRO A 59 23.56 19.07 -21.26
N GLU A 60 24.51 20.00 -21.46
CA GLU A 60 25.79 19.72 -22.13
C GLU A 60 26.70 18.84 -21.27
N ILE A 61 26.76 19.10 -19.97
CA ILE A 61 27.46 18.25 -19.00
C ILE A 61 26.88 16.84 -19.05
N PHE A 62 25.55 16.71 -19.00
CA PHE A 62 24.87 15.44 -19.07
C PHE A 62 25.11 14.71 -20.40
N ALA A 63 25.01 15.41 -21.53
CA ALA A 63 25.27 14.86 -22.85
C ALA A 63 26.74 14.43 -23.01
N SER A 64 27.68 15.22 -22.48
CA SER A 64 29.11 14.90 -22.45
C SER A 64 29.38 13.68 -21.59
N ALA A 65 28.78 13.59 -20.39
CA ALA A 65 28.88 12.42 -19.53
C ALA A 65 28.35 11.14 -20.21
N ILE A 66 27.18 11.21 -20.87
CA ILE A 66 26.64 10.09 -21.65
C ILE A 66 27.58 9.72 -22.80
N LYS A 67 28.16 10.70 -23.50
CA LYS A 67 29.11 10.46 -24.59
C LYS A 67 30.41 9.85 -24.07
N GLN A 68 30.93 10.28 -22.93
CA GLN A 68 32.11 9.69 -22.30
C GLN A 68 31.83 8.26 -21.85
N VAL A 69 30.63 7.98 -21.31
CA VAL A 69 30.19 6.60 -21.03
C VAL A 69 30.13 5.73 -22.31
N LYS A 70 29.85 6.34 -23.47
CA LYS A 70 29.80 5.64 -24.77
C LYS A 70 31.13 5.58 -25.54
N ALA A 71 32.06 6.53 -25.33
CA ALA A 71 33.27 6.70 -26.13
C ALA A 71 34.57 6.27 -25.42
N THR A 72 34.52 5.95 -24.14
CA THR A 72 35.67 5.39 -23.41
C THR A 72 35.68 3.86 -23.62
N PRO A 73 36.74 3.23 -24.18
CA PRO A 73 36.93 1.80 -24.02
C PRO A 73 37.11 1.56 -22.51
N GLN A 74 36.22 0.76 -21.93
CA GLN A 74 36.11 0.55 -20.48
C GLN A 74 37.46 0.44 -19.77
N VAL A 75 37.75 1.38 -18.86
CA VAL A 75 38.79 1.22 -17.84
C VAL A 75 38.12 1.35 -16.46
N LYS A 76 37.96 0.19 -15.81
CA LYS A 76 37.90 -0.01 -14.37
C LYS A 76 36.78 0.72 -13.61
N THR A 77 35.54 0.42 -13.94
CA THR A 77 34.57 0.05 -12.90
C THR A 77 34.39 -1.46 -13.04
N ASN A 78 34.51 -2.24 -11.95
CA ASN A 78 34.35 -3.69 -11.98
C ASN A 78 32.90 -4.07 -12.31
N SER A 79 32.53 -3.90 -13.56
CA SER A 79 31.36 -4.48 -14.21
C SER A 79 31.90 -5.44 -15.27
N SER A 80 32.27 -6.62 -14.80
CA SER A 80 32.65 -7.73 -15.65
C SER A 80 31.46 -8.13 -16.51
N SER A 81 31.53 -7.80 -17.80
CA SER A 81 30.82 -8.53 -18.86
C SER A 81 31.54 -9.83 -19.24
N GLY A 82 32.56 -10.23 -18.49
CA GLY A 82 32.98 -11.62 -18.38
C GLY A 82 32.20 -12.30 -17.26
N SER A 83 31.79 -13.56 -17.47
CA SER A 83 31.35 -14.41 -16.37
C SER A 83 32.33 -14.28 -15.19
N PRO A 84 31.84 -14.18 -13.93
CA PRO A 84 32.72 -14.04 -12.77
C PRO A 84 33.80 -15.12 -12.78
N SER A 85 35.05 -14.76 -12.45
CA SER A 85 36.12 -15.75 -12.39
C SER A 85 35.82 -16.81 -11.33
N GLU A 86 36.40 -18.00 -11.46
CA GLU A 86 36.20 -19.07 -10.49
C GLU A 86 36.58 -18.64 -9.06
N GLU A 87 37.62 -17.83 -8.92
CA GLU A 87 38.02 -17.21 -7.65
C GLU A 87 36.95 -16.25 -7.10
N GLN A 88 36.35 -15.41 -7.96
CA GLN A 88 35.27 -14.51 -7.55
C GLN A 88 34.01 -15.27 -7.14
N LEU A 89 33.68 -16.36 -7.83
CA LEU A 89 32.56 -17.24 -7.47
C LEU A 89 32.82 -17.92 -6.12
N ALA A 90 34.02 -18.45 -5.91
CA ALA A 90 34.40 -19.08 -4.65
C ALA A 90 34.33 -18.08 -3.48
N GLU A 91 34.82 -16.86 -3.69
CA GLU A 91 34.75 -15.80 -2.68
C GLU A 91 33.30 -15.35 -2.42
N ALA A 92 32.46 -15.23 -3.46
CA ALA A 92 31.04 -14.93 -3.29
C ALA A 92 30.32 -15.99 -2.45
N GLU A 93 30.65 -17.27 -2.64
CA GLU A 93 30.10 -18.38 -1.85
C GLU A 93 30.61 -18.37 -0.40
N ARG A 94 31.85 -17.96 -0.15
CA ARG A 94 32.37 -17.73 1.21
C ARG A 94 31.62 -16.59 1.88
N LEU A 95 31.49 -15.44 1.22
CA LEU A 95 30.75 -14.29 1.74
C LEU A 95 29.28 -14.63 2.03
N LYS A 96 28.63 -15.42 1.17
CA LYS A 96 27.28 -15.95 1.44
C LYS A 96 27.27 -16.80 2.72
N THR A 97 28.29 -17.62 2.94
CA THR A 97 28.41 -18.45 4.15
C THR A 97 28.62 -17.60 5.39
N ASP A 98 29.50 -16.59 5.34
CA ASP A 98 29.68 -15.62 6.42
C ASP A 98 28.38 -14.88 6.74
N GLY A 99 27.65 -14.46 5.70
CA GLY A 99 26.33 -13.85 5.85
C GLY A 99 25.32 -14.79 6.53
N ASN A 100 25.33 -16.08 6.20
CA ASN A 100 24.47 -17.08 6.85
C ASN A 100 24.87 -17.28 8.33
N ASP A 101 26.15 -17.22 8.66
CA ASP A 101 26.63 -17.34 10.03
C ASP A 101 26.25 -16.10 10.86
N GLN A 102 26.32 -14.91 10.26
CA GLN A 102 25.77 -13.69 10.89
C GLN A 102 24.25 -13.78 11.12
N MET A 103 23.50 -14.41 10.20
CA MET A 103 22.06 -14.66 10.42
C MET A 103 21.79 -15.56 11.63
N LYS A 104 22.63 -16.57 11.88
CA LYS A 104 22.48 -17.50 13.02
C LYS A 104 22.71 -16.82 14.37
N VAL A 105 23.62 -15.85 14.43
CA VAL A 105 23.88 -15.03 15.62
C VAL A 105 23.03 -13.76 15.67
N GLU A 106 21.99 -13.68 14.82
CA GLU A 106 21.04 -12.57 14.73
C GLU A 106 21.66 -11.20 14.42
N ASN A 107 22.90 -11.18 13.89
CA ASN A 107 23.54 -9.96 13.42
C ASN A 107 23.13 -9.65 11.97
N PHE A 108 21.88 -9.21 11.82
CA PHE A 108 21.27 -9.02 10.50
C PHE A 108 21.93 -7.90 9.68
N SER A 109 22.47 -6.86 10.31
CA SER A 109 23.20 -5.79 9.61
C SER A 109 24.48 -6.32 8.96
N ALA A 110 25.29 -7.08 9.69
CA ALA A 110 26.48 -7.70 9.13
C ALA A 110 26.11 -8.73 8.04
N ALA A 111 25.03 -9.49 8.22
CA ALA A 111 24.54 -10.39 7.18
C ALA A 111 24.24 -9.65 5.87
N VAL A 112 23.57 -8.49 5.94
CA VAL A 112 23.31 -7.63 4.77
C VAL A 112 24.61 -7.20 4.08
N GLU A 113 25.63 -6.81 4.85
CA GLU A 113 26.94 -6.42 4.28
C GLU A 113 27.61 -7.58 3.54
N PHE A 114 27.65 -8.77 4.14
CA PHE A 114 28.25 -9.95 3.52
C PHE A 114 27.51 -10.37 2.24
N TYR A 115 26.18 -10.44 2.26
CA TYR A 115 25.43 -10.74 1.04
C TYR A 115 25.60 -9.66 -0.02
N SER A 116 25.72 -8.38 0.37
CA SER A 116 25.97 -7.29 -0.58
C SER A 116 27.32 -7.43 -1.27
N LYS A 117 28.37 -7.84 -0.54
CA LYS A 117 29.67 -8.16 -1.12
C LYS A 117 29.59 -9.38 -2.05
N ALA A 118 28.87 -10.43 -1.67
CA ALA A 118 28.65 -11.60 -2.53
C ALA A 118 27.94 -11.22 -3.85
N ILE A 119 26.94 -10.35 -3.78
CA ILE A 119 26.22 -9.81 -4.95
C ILE A 119 27.14 -9.00 -5.86
N GLN A 120 28.08 -8.22 -5.31
CA GLN A 120 29.05 -7.46 -6.11
C GLN A 120 29.96 -8.38 -6.93
N LEU A 121 30.31 -9.56 -6.38
CA LEU A 121 31.17 -10.54 -7.06
C LEU A 121 30.40 -11.41 -8.05
N ASN A 122 29.16 -11.78 -7.74
CA ASN A 122 28.31 -12.55 -8.64
C ASN A 122 26.85 -12.06 -8.58
N PRO A 123 26.50 -11.07 -9.43
CA PRO A 123 25.19 -10.42 -9.41
C PRO A 123 24.07 -11.25 -10.06
N GLN A 124 24.39 -12.43 -10.60
CA GLN A 124 23.43 -13.32 -11.26
C GLN A 124 23.07 -14.54 -10.40
N ASN A 125 23.29 -14.46 -9.08
CA ASN A 125 22.91 -15.49 -8.14
C ASN A 125 21.67 -15.07 -7.32
N ALA A 126 20.52 -15.69 -7.61
CA ALA A 126 19.25 -15.41 -6.95
C ALA A 126 19.28 -15.67 -5.42
N VAL A 127 20.13 -16.60 -4.96
CA VAL A 127 20.23 -16.99 -3.55
C VAL A 127 20.73 -15.82 -2.69
N TYR A 128 21.68 -15.02 -3.20
CA TYR A 128 22.26 -13.93 -2.42
C TYR A 128 21.25 -12.82 -2.15
N TYR A 129 20.51 -12.42 -3.20
CA TYR A 129 19.42 -11.46 -3.06
C TYR A 129 18.33 -11.99 -2.14
N CYS A 130 17.88 -13.24 -2.34
CA CYS A 130 16.90 -13.86 -1.47
C CYS A 130 17.36 -13.84 0.00
N ASN A 131 18.61 -14.23 0.28
CA ASN A 131 19.19 -14.21 1.63
C ASN A 131 19.30 -12.82 2.23
N ARG A 132 19.69 -11.81 1.45
CA ARG A 132 19.70 -10.43 1.89
C ARG A 132 18.28 -9.90 2.16
N ALA A 133 17.28 -10.32 1.37
CA ALA A 133 15.88 -10.01 1.65
C ALA A 133 15.42 -10.55 3.01
N ALA A 134 15.84 -11.75 3.40
CA ALA A 134 15.54 -12.26 4.75
C ALA A 134 16.19 -11.43 5.86
N ALA A 135 17.44 -11.01 5.67
CA ALA A 135 18.11 -10.13 6.62
C ALA A 135 17.40 -8.77 6.71
N TYR A 136 17.00 -8.18 5.58
CA TYR A 136 16.20 -6.96 5.54
C TYR A 136 14.86 -7.10 6.25
N SER A 137 14.12 -8.20 6.05
CA SER A 137 12.87 -8.46 6.76
C SER A 137 13.07 -8.55 8.28
N LYS A 138 14.20 -9.13 8.74
CA LYS A 138 14.55 -9.17 10.17
C LYS A 138 14.91 -7.80 10.74
N LEU A 139 15.42 -6.89 9.92
CA LEU A 139 15.67 -5.49 10.25
C LEU A 139 14.42 -4.59 10.12
N GLY A 140 13.28 -5.13 9.69
CA GLY A 140 12.07 -4.34 9.39
C GLY A 140 12.15 -3.53 8.09
N ASN A 141 13.22 -3.67 7.31
CA ASN A 141 13.35 -3.04 5.99
C ASN A 141 12.61 -3.85 4.91
N TYR A 142 11.28 -3.86 4.98
CA TYR A 142 10.47 -4.64 4.06
C TYR A 142 10.52 -4.12 2.61
N ALA A 143 10.74 -2.81 2.40
CA ALA A 143 10.91 -2.25 1.07
C ALA A 143 12.18 -2.77 0.39
N GLY A 144 13.31 -2.83 1.11
CA GLY A 144 14.54 -3.44 0.61
C GLY A 144 14.38 -4.95 0.37
N ALA A 145 13.63 -5.64 1.23
CA ALA A 145 13.33 -7.06 1.04
C ALA A 145 12.51 -7.31 -0.24
N VAL A 146 11.53 -6.46 -0.57
CA VAL A 146 10.78 -6.54 -1.84
C VAL A 146 11.72 -6.39 -3.03
N GLN A 147 12.55 -5.34 -3.07
CA GLN A 147 13.48 -5.10 -4.18
C GLN A 147 14.43 -6.29 -4.42
N ASP A 148 14.96 -6.88 -3.35
CA ASP A 148 15.81 -8.06 -3.45
C ASP A 148 15.03 -9.31 -3.91
N CYS A 149 13.78 -9.48 -3.48
CA CYS A 149 12.95 -10.58 -3.96
C CYS A 149 12.61 -10.42 -5.45
N GLU A 150 12.31 -9.21 -5.93
CA GLU A 150 12.08 -8.93 -7.36
C GLU A 150 13.32 -9.30 -8.18
N ARG A 151 14.50 -8.92 -7.70
CA ARG A 151 15.76 -9.25 -8.36
C ARG A 151 16.04 -10.75 -8.36
N ALA A 152 15.79 -11.44 -7.24
CA ALA A 152 15.95 -12.89 -7.14
C ALA A 152 15.01 -13.63 -8.12
N ILE A 153 13.75 -13.22 -8.21
CA ILE A 153 12.75 -13.78 -9.13
C ILE A 153 13.13 -13.51 -10.59
N GLY A 154 13.65 -12.32 -10.89
CA GLY A 154 14.12 -11.98 -12.24
C GLY A 154 15.33 -12.82 -12.69
N ILE A 155 16.13 -13.32 -11.75
CA ILE A 155 17.27 -14.21 -12.01
C ILE A 155 16.81 -15.67 -12.10
N ASP A 156 16.01 -16.14 -11.14
CA ASP A 156 15.46 -17.49 -11.10
C ASP A 156 13.95 -17.46 -10.83
N PRO A 157 13.12 -17.52 -11.89
CA PRO A 157 11.67 -17.53 -11.78
C PRO A 157 11.08 -18.80 -11.11
N ASN A 158 11.89 -19.84 -10.87
CA ASN A 158 11.45 -21.07 -10.21
C ASN A 158 11.87 -21.11 -8.74
N TYR A 159 12.43 -20.02 -8.20
CA TYR A 159 12.93 -20.00 -6.83
C TYR A 159 11.83 -19.73 -5.81
N SER A 160 11.14 -20.79 -5.35
CA SER A 160 10.01 -20.72 -4.40
C SER A 160 10.28 -19.85 -3.16
N LYS A 161 11.50 -19.89 -2.61
CA LYS A 161 11.90 -19.08 -1.44
C LYS A 161 11.83 -17.57 -1.70
N ALA A 162 12.13 -17.10 -2.90
CA ALA A 162 12.02 -15.68 -3.24
C ALA A 162 10.55 -15.22 -3.25
N TYR A 163 9.64 -16.03 -3.82
CA TYR A 163 8.20 -15.77 -3.78
C TYR A 163 7.64 -15.78 -2.35
N GLY A 164 8.03 -16.76 -1.53
CA GLY A 164 7.62 -16.82 -0.12
C GLY A 164 8.11 -15.63 0.70
N ARG A 165 9.34 -15.15 0.45
CA ARG A 165 9.89 -13.95 1.12
C ARG A 165 9.25 -12.65 0.61
N MET A 166 8.92 -12.58 -0.68
CA MET A 166 8.14 -11.49 -1.25
C MET A 166 6.79 -11.36 -0.57
N GLY A 167 6.04 -12.48 -0.46
CA GLY A 167 4.77 -12.52 0.23
C GLY A 167 4.87 -12.04 1.67
N LEU A 168 5.94 -12.41 2.38
CA LEU A 168 6.19 -11.96 3.75
C LEU A 168 6.44 -10.45 3.83
N ALA A 169 7.33 -9.92 3.00
CA ALA A 169 7.64 -8.51 3.00
C ALA A 169 6.41 -7.65 2.64
N LEU A 170 5.63 -8.07 1.65
CA LEU A 170 4.38 -7.40 1.26
C LEU A 170 3.32 -7.44 2.37
N ALA A 171 3.15 -8.59 3.03
CA ALA A 171 2.23 -8.71 4.17
C ALA A 171 2.64 -7.78 5.32
N SER A 172 3.94 -7.66 5.61
CA SER A 172 4.47 -6.71 6.60
C SER A 172 4.28 -5.24 6.20
N LEU A 173 4.12 -4.95 4.91
CA LEU A 173 3.74 -3.65 4.38
C LEU A 173 2.21 -3.45 4.27
N ASN A 174 1.40 -4.35 4.84
CA ASN A 174 -0.07 -4.39 4.74
C ASN A 174 -0.62 -4.55 3.32
N LYS A 175 0.20 -4.99 2.37
CA LYS A 175 -0.18 -5.27 0.97
C LYS A 175 -0.68 -6.70 0.83
N TYR A 176 -1.75 -7.04 1.54
CA TYR A 176 -2.21 -8.41 1.69
C TYR A 176 -2.68 -9.07 0.39
N SER A 177 -3.32 -8.32 -0.52
CA SER A 177 -3.75 -8.84 -1.83
C SER A 177 -2.57 -9.28 -2.71
N GLU A 178 -1.51 -8.48 -2.76
CA GLU A 178 -0.28 -8.81 -3.46
C GLU A 178 0.42 -9.99 -2.78
N ALA A 179 0.52 -9.97 -1.44
CA ALA A 179 1.14 -11.05 -0.67
C ALA A 179 0.50 -12.42 -0.93
N VAL A 180 -0.83 -12.49 -0.98
CA VAL A 180 -1.59 -13.70 -1.33
C VAL A 180 -1.17 -14.26 -2.69
N SER A 181 -1.00 -13.39 -3.69
CA SER A 181 -0.59 -13.79 -5.03
C SER A 181 0.81 -14.42 -5.04
N TYR A 182 1.76 -13.81 -4.32
CA TYR A 182 3.12 -14.34 -4.21
C TYR A 182 3.20 -15.63 -3.38
N TYR A 183 2.42 -15.78 -2.30
CA TYR A 183 2.37 -17.03 -1.55
C TYR A 183 1.75 -18.17 -2.36
N LYS A 184 0.70 -17.91 -3.15
CA LYS A 184 0.15 -18.90 -4.08
C LYS A 184 1.20 -19.34 -5.09
N LYS A 185 1.95 -18.39 -5.66
CA LYS A 185 3.04 -18.73 -6.57
C LYS A 185 4.15 -19.54 -5.90
N ALA A 186 4.49 -19.23 -4.65
CA ALA A 186 5.44 -20.01 -3.87
C ALA A 186 4.96 -21.46 -3.66
N LEU A 187 3.66 -21.66 -3.39
CA LEU A 187 3.03 -22.97 -3.23
C LEU A 187 2.83 -23.73 -4.53
N GLU A 188 2.72 -23.06 -5.68
CA GLU A 188 2.79 -23.74 -6.99
C GLU A 188 4.16 -24.41 -7.21
N LEU A 189 5.23 -23.77 -6.73
CA LEU A 189 6.61 -24.24 -6.86
C LEU A 189 7.02 -25.21 -5.75
N ASP A 190 6.48 -25.05 -4.53
CA ASP A 190 6.76 -25.88 -3.36
C ASP A 190 5.45 -26.14 -2.56
N PRO A 191 4.61 -27.10 -3.01
CA PRO A 191 3.26 -27.31 -2.47
C PRO A 191 3.22 -27.81 -1.02
N ASP A 192 4.31 -28.42 -0.54
CA ASP A 192 4.37 -29.04 0.78
C ASP A 192 4.90 -28.08 1.86
N ASN A 193 5.18 -26.82 1.50
CA ASN A 193 5.72 -25.84 2.43
C ASN A 193 4.68 -25.29 3.41
N ASP A 194 4.67 -25.82 4.64
CA ASP A 194 3.72 -25.40 5.68
C ASP A 194 3.84 -23.93 6.08
N THR A 195 5.03 -23.34 5.97
CA THR A 195 5.21 -21.91 6.26
C THR A 195 4.47 -21.06 5.23
N TYR A 196 4.52 -21.42 3.95
CA TYR A 196 3.77 -20.69 2.91
C TYR A 196 2.27 -20.86 3.08
N LYS A 197 1.80 -22.07 3.43
CA LYS A 197 0.37 -22.32 3.73
C LYS A 197 -0.12 -21.45 4.89
N ALA A 198 0.61 -21.45 6.01
CA ALA A 198 0.26 -20.67 7.19
C ALA A 198 0.25 -19.17 6.89
N ASN A 199 1.29 -18.65 6.21
CA ASN A 199 1.36 -17.24 5.89
C ASN A 199 0.32 -16.81 4.85
N LEU A 200 -0.02 -17.67 3.89
CA LEU A 200 -1.11 -17.44 2.95
C LEU A 200 -2.44 -17.29 3.70
N GLN A 201 -2.76 -18.19 4.62
CA GLN A 201 -3.99 -18.12 5.41
C GLN A 201 -4.07 -16.82 6.22
N ILE A 202 -2.95 -16.40 6.85
CA ILE A 202 -2.88 -15.13 7.58
C ILE A 202 -3.12 -13.95 6.64
N ALA A 203 -2.48 -13.93 5.46
CA ALA A 203 -2.64 -12.86 4.50
C ALA A 203 -4.08 -12.79 3.94
N GLU A 204 -4.71 -13.94 3.65
CA GLU A 204 -6.11 -14.00 3.20
C GLU A 204 -7.09 -13.51 4.27
N GLN A 205 -6.85 -13.86 5.54
CA GLN A 205 -7.66 -13.38 6.65
C GLN A 205 -7.53 -11.86 6.83
N LYS A 206 -6.31 -11.33 6.81
CA LYS A 206 -6.05 -9.89 6.90
C LYS A 206 -6.63 -9.11 5.72
N MET A 207 -6.59 -9.68 4.52
CA MET A 207 -7.22 -9.10 3.34
C MET A 207 -8.75 -8.99 3.49
N LYS A 208 -9.40 -9.98 4.10
CA LYS A 208 -10.85 -9.97 4.38
C LYS A 208 -11.21 -8.98 5.49
N GLU A 209 -10.40 -8.87 6.54
CA GLU A 209 -10.58 -7.90 7.62
C GLU A 209 -10.43 -6.45 7.13
N GLY A 210 -9.56 -6.21 6.14
CA GLY A 210 -9.36 -4.90 5.52
C GLY A 210 -10.35 -4.54 4.41
N GLN A 211 -11.19 -5.48 3.96
CA GLN A 211 -12.28 -5.19 3.04
C GLN A 211 -13.58 -4.95 3.82
N PRO A 212 -14.32 -3.85 3.56
CA PRO A 212 -15.69 -3.76 4.04
C PRO A 212 -16.47 -4.94 3.45
N SER A 213 -16.97 -5.83 4.32
CA SER A 213 -17.71 -7.02 3.93
C SER A 213 -18.77 -6.70 2.87
N PRO A 214 -18.89 -7.49 1.78
CA PRO A 214 -19.93 -7.29 0.76
C PRO A 214 -21.33 -7.72 1.23
N VAL A 215 -21.59 -7.74 2.54
CA VAL A 215 -22.96 -7.69 3.08
C VAL A 215 -23.44 -6.24 3.04
N GLY A 216 -23.32 -5.62 1.86
CA GLY A 216 -23.90 -4.33 1.52
C GLY A 216 -25.39 -4.45 1.23
N GLY A 217 -26.12 -5.15 2.10
CA GLY A 217 -27.58 -5.20 2.10
C GLY A 217 -28.07 -4.60 3.40
N LEU A 218 -28.57 -3.36 3.32
CA LEU A 218 -29.05 -2.48 4.40
C LEU A 218 -27.98 -1.63 5.10
N GLY A 219 -27.51 -0.61 4.37
CA GLY A 219 -27.27 0.70 4.99
C GLY A 219 -26.15 0.82 6.03
N GLY A 220 -25.04 0.09 5.87
CA GLY A 220 -23.81 0.35 6.64
C GLY A 220 -23.84 -0.12 8.10
N VAL A 221 -24.74 -1.04 8.44
CA VAL A 221 -24.80 -1.63 9.77
C VAL A 221 -24.09 -2.99 9.74
N ASP A 222 -22.97 -3.11 10.46
CA ASP A 222 -22.25 -4.37 10.63
C ASP A 222 -23.09 -5.35 11.46
N LEU A 223 -23.83 -6.22 10.77
CA LEU A 223 -24.71 -7.21 11.39
C LEU A 223 -23.91 -8.22 12.25
N ALA A 224 -22.66 -8.52 11.88
CA ALA A 224 -21.82 -9.41 12.69
C ALA A 224 -21.43 -8.74 14.02
N GLY A 225 -21.06 -7.45 13.97
CA GLY A 225 -20.83 -6.64 15.16
C GLY A 225 -22.07 -6.51 16.05
N LEU A 226 -23.25 -6.33 15.46
CA LEU A 226 -24.52 -6.27 16.19
C LEU A 226 -24.89 -7.59 16.88
N LEU A 227 -24.70 -8.73 16.21
CA LEU A 227 -25.00 -10.04 16.79
C LEU A 227 -24.07 -10.41 17.95
N SER A 228 -22.85 -9.88 17.96
CA SER A 228 -21.91 -10.05 19.06
C SER A 228 -22.16 -9.11 20.24
N ASN A 229 -23.03 -8.08 20.08
CA ASN A 229 -23.33 -7.10 21.12
C ASN A 229 -24.42 -7.62 22.07
N PRO A 230 -24.10 -7.88 23.36
CA PRO A 230 -25.06 -8.40 24.32
C PRO A 230 -26.27 -7.48 24.55
N GLY A 231 -26.07 -6.15 24.43
CA GLY A 231 -27.15 -5.18 24.55
C GLY A 231 -28.14 -5.27 23.40
N PHE A 232 -27.64 -5.48 22.17
CA PHE A 232 -28.48 -5.69 21.00
C PHE A 232 -29.22 -7.04 21.08
N MET A 233 -28.54 -8.12 21.50
CA MET A 233 -29.16 -9.43 21.69
C MET A 233 -30.30 -9.39 22.71
N ASN A 234 -30.11 -8.67 23.82
CA ASN A 234 -31.15 -8.45 24.84
C ASN A 234 -32.30 -7.60 24.30
N MET A 235 -32.01 -6.55 23.54
CA MET A 235 -33.02 -5.70 22.91
C MET A 235 -33.86 -6.50 21.90
N ALA A 236 -33.21 -7.29 21.03
CA ALA A 236 -33.86 -8.16 20.06
C ALA A 236 -34.70 -9.25 20.73
N SER A 237 -34.20 -9.85 21.82
CA SER A 237 -34.94 -10.83 22.63
C SER A 237 -36.18 -10.19 23.28
N ASN A 238 -36.05 -8.99 23.85
CA ASN A 238 -37.19 -8.26 24.42
C ASN A 238 -38.22 -7.87 23.36
N LEU A 239 -37.77 -7.54 22.14
CA LEU A 239 -38.65 -7.24 21.01
C LEU A 239 -39.40 -8.49 20.54
N MET A 240 -38.72 -9.63 20.40
CA MET A 240 -39.34 -10.90 20.02
C MET A 240 -40.28 -11.46 21.10
N ASN A 241 -40.06 -11.11 22.38
CA ASN A 241 -40.95 -11.44 23.48
C ASN A 241 -42.12 -10.45 23.63
N ASN A 242 -42.17 -9.38 22.83
CA ASN A 242 -43.28 -8.43 22.86
C ASN A 242 -44.49 -9.01 22.10
N PRO A 243 -45.66 -9.18 22.74
CA PRO A 243 -46.86 -9.73 22.12
C PRO A 243 -47.31 -8.98 20.87
N GLN A 244 -47.07 -7.67 20.80
CA GLN A 244 -47.44 -6.82 19.66
C GLN A 244 -46.55 -7.10 18.45
N VAL A 245 -45.26 -7.35 18.67
CA VAL A 245 -44.30 -7.72 17.62
C VAL A 245 -44.58 -9.14 17.13
N GLN A 246 -44.93 -10.06 18.03
CA GLN A 246 -45.37 -11.41 17.66
C GLN A 246 -46.66 -11.40 16.83
N GLN A 247 -47.63 -10.54 17.18
CA GLN A 247 -48.86 -10.35 16.41
C GLN A 247 -48.58 -9.73 15.03
N MET A 248 -47.68 -8.74 14.95
CA MET A 248 -47.27 -8.13 13.69
C MET A 248 -46.55 -9.15 12.79
N MET A 249 -45.63 -9.94 13.33
CA MET A 249 -44.89 -10.97 12.59
C MET A 249 -45.80 -12.12 12.14
N SER A 250 -46.77 -12.50 12.98
CA SER A 250 -47.82 -13.47 12.63
C SER A 250 -48.74 -12.93 11.53
N GLY A 251 -49.13 -11.65 11.58
CA GLY A 251 -49.88 -10.96 10.52
C GLY A 251 -49.13 -10.93 9.18
N MET A 252 -47.81 -10.73 9.23
CA MET A 252 -46.96 -10.70 8.04
C MET A 252 -46.69 -12.10 7.47
N MET A 253 -46.49 -13.12 8.31
CA MET A 253 -46.37 -14.52 7.86
C MET A 253 -47.68 -15.09 7.32
N SER A 254 -48.82 -14.70 7.90
CA SER A 254 -50.14 -15.08 7.41
C SER A 254 -50.52 -14.36 6.10
N GLY A 255 -50.02 -13.14 5.87
CA GLY A 255 -50.12 -12.46 4.58
C GLY A 255 -49.19 -13.01 3.49
N ALA A 256 -48.06 -13.63 3.85
CA ALA A 256 -47.12 -14.21 2.89
C ALA A 256 -47.53 -15.59 2.35
N TYR A 257 -48.45 -16.30 3.02
CA TYR A 257 -48.98 -17.59 2.56
C TYR A 257 -50.26 -17.48 1.71
N ALA A 258 -50.87 -16.29 1.63
CA ALA A 258 -51.99 -16.01 0.73
C ALA A 258 -51.48 -15.22 -0.48
N GLY A 259 -51.24 -15.94 -1.58
CA GLY A 259 -50.66 -15.39 -2.80
C GLY A 259 -51.35 -14.15 -3.36
N SER A 260 -50.53 -13.13 -3.61
CA SER A 260 -50.63 -12.05 -4.59
C SER A 260 -51.87 -11.14 -4.64
N ALA A 261 -51.55 -9.86 -4.85
CA ALA A 261 -52.36 -8.79 -5.43
C ALA A 261 -53.19 -7.94 -4.44
N GLY A 262 -52.57 -6.83 -4.01
CA GLY A 262 -53.28 -5.71 -3.42
C GLY A 262 -52.44 -4.87 -2.47
N ALA A 263 -51.36 -4.24 -2.94
CA ALA A 263 -50.69 -3.17 -2.18
C ALA A 263 -51.60 -1.93 -2.16
N GLY A 264 -52.64 -1.98 -1.32
CA GLY A 264 -53.56 -0.89 -1.05
C GLY A 264 -53.02 0.00 0.06
N ALA A 265 -53.29 1.30 -0.02
CA ALA A 265 -52.84 2.36 0.89
C ALA A 265 -53.00 2.13 2.41
N ASN A 266 -53.69 1.06 2.83
CA ASN A 266 -53.76 0.60 4.23
C ASN A 266 -52.43 0.05 4.77
N ASP A 267 -51.53 -0.41 3.91
CA ASP A 267 -50.24 -0.99 4.35
C ASP A 267 -49.20 0.10 4.69
N LEU A 268 -49.36 1.29 4.12
CA LEU A 268 -48.50 2.44 4.43
C LEU A 268 -48.93 3.14 5.72
N SER A 269 -50.23 3.25 5.98
CA SER A 269 -50.75 3.84 7.22
C SER A 269 -50.47 2.95 8.43
N SER A 270 -50.55 1.62 8.29
CA SER A 270 -50.15 0.67 9.34
C SER A 270 -48.63 0.75 9.61
N LEU A 271 -47.81 0.87 8.57
CA LEU A 271 -46.35 1.08 8.68
C LEU A 271 -46.00 2.40 9.36
N ILE A 272 -46.67 3.49 9.00
CA ILE A 272 -46.47 4.80 9.63
C ILE A 272 -46.87 4.75 11.11
N GLN A 273 -47.99 4.12 11.44
CA GLN A 273 -48.47 3.99 12.81
C GLN A 273 -47.56 3.10 13.66
N ALA A 274 -47.07 1.99 13.10
CA ALA A 274 -46.08 1.13 13.74
C ALA A 274 -44.75 1.88 13.96
N GLY A 275 -44.31 2.67 12.98
CA GLY A 275 -43.12 3.52 13.08
C GLY A 275 -43.26 4.58 14.18
N GLN A 276 -44.44 5.20 14.32
CA GLN A 276 -44.70 6.18 15.39
C GLN A 276 -44.73 5.53 16.78
N GLN A 277 -45.33 4.36 16.94
CA GLN A 277 -45.34 3.64 18.21
C GLN A 277 -43.94 3.16 18.61
N PHE A 278 -43.17 2.65 17.65
CA PHE A 278 -41.78 2.25 17.87
C PHE A 278 -40.92 3.45 18.29
N ALA A 279 -41.08 4.60 17.63
CA ALA A 279 -40.38 5.83 18.01
C ALA A 279 -40.72 6.29 19.43
N GLN A 280 -42.00 6.22 19.83
CA GLN A 280 -42.44 6.57 21.18
C GLN A 280 -41.87 5.61 22.24
N GLN A 281 -41.84 4.31 21.96
CA GLN A 281 -41.29 3.31 22.87
C GLN A 281 -39.77 3.44 23.02
N MET A 282 -39.05 3.68 21.91
CA MET A 282 -37.62 4.00 21.94
C MET A 282 -37.32 5.26 22.75
N GLN A 283 -38.15 6.29 22.63
CA GLN A 283 -37.97 7.55 23.37
C GLN A 283 -38.18 7.38 24.88
N GLN A 284 -39.05 6.46 25.30
CA GLN A 284 -39.28 6.16 26.72
C GLN A 284 -38.21 5.27 27.33
N GLN A 285 -37.72 4.27 26.57
CA GLN A 285 -36.78 3.28 27.09
C GLN A 285 -35.32 3.69 26.94
N ASN A 286 -34.97 4.53 25.95
CA ASN A 286 -33.57 4.86 25.68
C ASN A 286 -33.42 6.29 25.11
N PRO A 287 -33.62 7.34 25.94
CA PRO A 287 -33.57 8.73 25.49
C PRO A 287 -32.18 9.16 24.99
N GLU A 288 -31.10 8.58 25.54
CA GLU A 288 -29.72 8.86 25.12
C GLU A 288 -29.43 8.38 23.68
N LEU A 289 -30.00 7.24 23.28
CA LEU A 289 -29.84 6.69 21.93
C LEU A 289 -30.46 7.61 20.86
N ILE A 290 -31.60 8.23 21.18
CA ILE A 290 -32.28 9.18 20.29
C ILE A 290 -31.45 10.46 20.13
N GLU A 291 -30.83 10.95 21.20
CA GLU A 291 -29.98 12.14 21.14
C GLU A 291 -28.68 11.88 20.37
N GLN A 292 -28.11 10.68 20.50
CA GLN A 292 -26.99 10.21 19.67
C GLN A 292 -27.36 10.12 18.18
N LEU A 293 -28.53 9.57 17.84
CA LEU A 293 -29.03 9.55 16.46
C LEU A 293 -29.29 10.96 15.89
N ARG A 294 -29.87 11.87 16.68
CA ARG A 294 -30.08 13.27 16.28
C ARG A 294 -28.77 14.01 16.04
N SER A 295 -27.80 13.85 16.92
CA SER A 295 -26.48 14.47 16.78
C SER A 295 -25.71 13.95 15.56
N GLN A 296 -25.86 12.66 15.20
CA GLN A 296 -25.31 12.10 13.97
C GLN A 296 -25.96 12.66 12.69
N ILE A 297 -27.29 12.86 12.70
CA ILE A 297 -27.99 13.44 11.55
C ILE A 297 -27.62 14.93 11.37
N ARG A 298 -27.45 15.66 12.47
CA ARG A 298 -27.13 17.10 12.44
C ARG A 298 -25.65 17.39 12.15
N SER A 299 -24.75 16.44 12.37
CA SER A 299 -23.30 16.58 12.11
C SER A 299 -22.88 16.18 10.69
N ARG A 300 -23.82 15.77 9.83
CA ARG A 300 -23.55 15.52 8.41
C ARG A 300 -23.60 16.85 7.65
N PRO A 301 -22.48 17.39 7.12
CA PRO A 301 -22.55 18.55 6.23
C PRO A 301 -23.32 18.15 4.96
N PRO A 302 -24.07 19.08 4.34
CA PRO A 302 -24.73 18.80 3.08
C PRO A 302 -23.66 18.47 2.04
N SER A 303 -23.68 17.23 1.55
CA SER A 303 -22.89 16.80 0.41
C SER A 303 -23.21 17.73 -0.76
N SER A 304 -22.20 18.37 -1.34
CA SER A 304 -22.30 19.16 -2.55
C SER A 304 -22.89 18.29 -3.67
N ALA A 305 -24.20 18.43 -3.90
CA ALA A 305 -24.85 17.99 -5.11
C ALA A 305 -24.28 18.83 -6.27
N GLY A 306 -23.93 18.14 -7.36
CA GLY A 306 -23.25 18.71 -8.51
C GLY A 306 -24.01 19.88 -9.13
N ASN A 307 -23.25 20.91 -9.50
CA ASN A 307 -23.64 21.85 -10.53
C ASN A 307 -23.14 21.30 -11.86
N ASP A 308 -23.95 20.48 -12.51
CA ASP A 308 -24.05 20.49 -13.96
C ASP A 308 -25.09 21.57 -14.29
N GLU A 309 -24.67 22.70 -14.87
CA GLU A 309 -25.45 23.46 -15.85
C GLU A 309 -24.64 24.64 -16.44
N HIS A 310 -24.55 24.61 -17.77
CA HIS A 310 -24.13 25.61 -18.77
C HIS A 310 -22.65 25.89 -19.04
#